data_AF-A0A965RYY4-F1
#
_entry.id   AF-A0A965RYY4-F1
#
_cell.length_a   1.000
_cell.length_b   1.000
_cell.length_c   1.000
_cell.angle_alpha   90.00
_cell.angle_beta   90.00
_cell.angle_gamma   90.00
#
_symmetry.space_group_name_H-M   'P 1'
#
loop_
_entity.id
_entity.type
_entity.pdbx_description
1 polymer ?
#
loop_
_entity_poly.entity_id
_entity_poly.type
_entity_poly.pdbx_seq_one_letter_code
_entity_poly.pdbx_strand_id
1 'polypeptide(L)' 'MNVPVTVYTEMTPNPTTMKFVANKYLLISGDSVE' A
#
# COMPACT_ATOMS: atom_id res chain seq x y z
N MET A 1 3.69 -15.61 -16.14
CA MET A 1 2.69 -14.52 -16.28
C MET A 1 3.02 -13.43 -15.28
N ASN A 2 3.33 -12.22 -15.75
CA ASN A 2 3.54 -11.06 -14.87
C ASN A 2 2.21 -10.32 -14.71
N VAL A 3 1.69 -10.19 -13.50
CA VAL A 3 0.44 -9.48 -13.24
C VAL A 3 0.77 -8.03 -12.88
N PRO A 4 0.20 -7.02 -13.55
CA PRO A 4 0.50 -5.63 -13.26
C PRO A 4 0.07 -5.26 -11.83
N VAL A 5 0.91 -4.45 -11.18
CA VAL A 5 0.65 -3.90 -9.85
C VAL A 5 0.32 -2.42 -10.01
N THR A 6 -0.82 -2.02 -9.47
CA THR A 6 -1.28 -0.62 -9.47
C THR A 6 -1.16 -0.08 -8.05
N VAL A 7 -0.49 1.06 -7.89
CA VAL A 7 -0.36 1.77 -6.61
C VAL A 7 -0.83 3.19 -6.81
N TYR A 8 -1.68 3.68 -5.90
CA TYR A 8 -2.15 5.06 -5.90
C TYR A 8 -2.18 5.63 -4.48
N THR A 9 -2.23 6.95 -4.38
CA THR A 9 -2.24 7.70 -3.11
C THR A 9 -3.64 8.18 -2.77
N GLU A 10 -4.03 8.06 -1.51
CA GLU A 10 -5.24 8.69 -0.97
C GLU A 10 -4.87 9.74 0.06
N MET A 11 -5.64 10.83 0.09
CA MET A 11 -5.49 11.85 1.13
C MET A 11 -5.90 11.28 2.47
N THR A 12 -5.09 11.57 3.48
CA THR A 12 -5.38 11.25 4.87
C THR A 12 -5.71 12.57 5.60
N PRO A 13 -6.53 12.53 6.66
CA PRO A 13 -6.78 13.71 7.49
C PRO A 13 -5.54 14.13 8.29
N ASN A 14 -4.57 13.22 8.51
CA ASN A 14 -3.32 13.54 9.17
C ASN A 14 -2.24 13.90 8.13
N PRO A 15 -1.82 15.17 8.02
CA PRO A 15 -0.87 15.61 6.99
C PRO A 15 0.53 15.01 7.14
N THR A 16 0.86 14.39 8.28
CA THR A 16 2.14 13.71 8.50
C THR A 16 2.15 12.24 8.05
N THR A 17 1.00 11.69 7.64
CA THR A 17 0.85 10.29 7.22
C THR A 17 0.32 10.20 5.80
N MET A 18 0.90 9.37 4.94
CA MET A 18 0.39 9.12 3.59
C MET A 18 -0.26 7.74 3.51
N LYS A 19 -1.36 7.62 2.75
CA LYS A 19 -2.02 6.34 2.48
C LYS A 19 -1.74 5.90 1.04
N PHE A 20 -1.05 4.78 0.89
CA PHE A 20 -0.83 4.11 -0.38
C PHE A 20 -1.72 2.88 -0.47
N VAL A 21 -2.43 2.73 -1.58
CA VAL A 21 -3.30 1.58 -1.82
C VAL A 21 -2.78 0.82 -3.04
N ALA A 22 -2.58 -0.48 -2.87
CA ALA A 22 -2.11 -1.38 -3.91
C ALA A 22 -3.12 -2.48 -4.19
N ASN A 23 -3.17 -2.97 -5.43
CA ASN A 23 -4.02 -4.11 -5.82
C ASN A 23 -3.44 -5.49 -5.42
N LYS A 24 -2.27 -5.50 -4.78
CA LYS A 24 -1.61 -6.70 -4.27
C LYS A 24 -1.02 -6.44 -2.89
N TYR A 25 -0.92 -7.51 -2.10
CA TYR A 25 -0.16 -7.48 -0.85
C TYR A 25 1.32 -7.21 -1.15
N LEU A 26 1.84 -6.17 -0.51
CA LEU A 26 3.25 -5.76 -0.62
C LEU A 26 4.12 -6.41 0.47
N LEU A 27 3.50 -6.90 1.54
CA LEU A 27 4.18 -7.56 2.65
C LEU A 27 4.27 -9.07 2.41
N ILE A 28 5.33 -9.68 2.94
CA ILE A 28 5.50 -11.12 2.97
C ILE A 28 4.56 -11.66 4.05
N SER A 29 3.98 -12.85 3.85
CA SER A 29 3.01 -13.43 4.79
C SER A 29 3.57 -13.50 6.21
N GLY A 30 2.98 -12.72 7.13
CA GLY A 30 3.35 -12.68 8.54
C GLY A 30 4.05 -11.40 8.98
N ASP A 31 4.44 -10.52 8.05
CA ASP A 31 5.03 -9.22 8.39
C ASP A 31 3.94 -8.17 8.63
N SER A 32 4.11 -7.40 9.70
CA SER A 32 3.33 -6.21 10.01
C SER A 32 4.28 -5.00 10.01
N VAL A 33 3.83 -3.90 9.40
CA VAL A 33 4.49 -2.60 9.56
C VAL A 33 3.68 -1.84 10.61
N GLU A 34 4.28 -1.69 11.79
CA GLU A 34 3.82 -0.84 12.89
C GLU A 34 4.59 0.49 12.91
#